data_AF-A0A2R4N0U3-F1
#
_entry.id   AF-A0A2R4N0U3-F1
#
_cell.length_a   1.000
_cell.length_b   1.000
_cell.length_c   1.000
_cell.angle_alpha   90.00
_cell.angle_beta   90.00
_cell.angle_gamma   90.00
#
_symmetry.space_group_name_H-M   'P 1'
#
loop_
_entity.id
_entity.type
_entity.pdbx_description
1 polymer ?
#
loop_
_entity_poly.entity_id
_entity_poly.type
_entity_poly.pdbx_seq_one_letter_code
_entity_poly.pdbx_strand_id
1 'polypeptide(L)'
;MTTTKSTINLQDAFLNQVRKENIPVTVYLVNGFQLKGLVRGFDNFTVILEQEGKQQMVYKHAISTVAPIKPVHFSFSDNRNVNQNQ
;
A
#
# COMPACT_ATOMS: atom_id res chain seq x y z
N MET A 1 23.78 -21.50 -10.37
CA MET A 1 23.25 -20.80 -9.17
C MET A 1 22.25 -19.78 -9.66
N THR A 2 20.95 -20.03 -9.50
CA THR A 2 19.89 -19.07 -9.87
C THR A 2 19.73 -18.06 -8.74
N THR A 3 20.12 -16.81 -8.99
CA THR A 3 19.86 -15.69 -8.09
C THR A 3 18.35 -15.39 -8.10
N THR A 4 17.62 -15.93 -7.12
CA THR A 4 16.22 -15.54 -6.89
C THR A 4 16.19 -14.10 -6.39
N LYS A 5 16.06 -13.17 -7.34
CA LYS A 5 15.77 -11.76 -7.07
C LYS A 5 14.43 -11.70 -6.31
N SER A 6 14.45 -11.31 -5.04
CA SER A 6 13.22 -11.08 -4.29
C SER A 6 12.45 -9.96 -4.98
N THR A 7 11.36 -10.32 -5.66
CA THR A 7 10.49 -9.34 -6.30
C THR A 7 9.74 -8.59 -5.21
N ILE A 8 10.14 -7.35 -4.97
CA ILE A 8 9.47 -6.48 -4.00
C ILE A 8 8.03 -6.27 -4.48
N ASN A 9 7.04 -6.65 -3.65
CA ASN A 9 5.64 -6.38 -3.95
C ASN A 9 5.37 -4.88 -3.75
N LEU A 10 5.39 -4.12 -4.85
CA LEU A 10 5.18 -2.66 -4.85
C LEU A 10 3.83 -2.27 -4.23
N GLN A 11 2.77 -3.06 -4.46
CA GLN A 11 1.44 -2.78 -3.93
C GLN A 11 1.44 -2.87 -2.40
N ASP A 12 1.96 -3.96 -1.85
CA ASP A 12 2.01 -4.18 -0.40
C ASP A 12 2.94 -3.17 0.26
N ALA A 13 4.09 -2.87 -0.36
CA ALA A 13 5.03 -1.87 0.13
C ALA A 13 4.37 -0.48 0.21
N PHE A 14 3.67 -0.07 -0.85
CA PHE A 14 2.96 1.21 -0.89
C PHE A 14 1.84 1.28 0.16
N LEU A 15 0.94 0.30 0.18
CA LEU A 15 -0.21 0.27 1.09
C LEU A 15 0.21 0.16 2.56
N ASN A 16 1.29 -0.59 2.86
CA ASN A 16 1.85 -0.62 4.20
C ASN A 16 2.47 0.71 4.60
N GLN A 17 3.18 1.40 3.70
CA GLN A 17 3.81 2.68 4.04
C GLN A 17 2.75 3.73 4.37
N VAL A 18 1.73 3.90 3.52
CA VAL A 18 0.65 4.88 3.78
C VAL A 18 -0.14 4.55 5.05
N ARG A 19 -0.34 3.25 5.35
CA ARG A 19 -0.99 2.80 6.59
C ARG A 19 -0.15 3.10 7.83
N LYS A 20 1.13 2.69 7.83
CA LYS A 20 2.03 2.82 8.98
C LYS A 20 2.27 4.28 9.36
N GLU A 21 2.43 5.14 8.35
CA GLU A 21 2.65 6.58 8.56
C GLU A 21 1.36 7.40 8.72
N ASN A 22 0.18 6.77 8.68
CA ASN A 22 -1.11 7.45 8.67
C ASN A 22 -1.17 8.57 7.61
N ILE A 23 -0.71 8.28 6.39
CA ILE A 23 -0.72 9.23 5.28
C ILE A 23 -2.14 9.31 4.73
N PRO A 24 -2.79 10.49 4.72
CA PRO A 24 -4.07 10.65 4.04
C PRO A 24 -3.96 10.34 2.55
N VAL A 25 -4.91 9.56 2.04
CA VAL A 25 -5.01 9.20 0.62
C VAL A 25 -6.35 9.65 0.05
N THR A 26 -6.35 9.96 -1.24
CA THR A 26 -7.54 9.99 -2.08
C THR A 26 -7.56 8.71 -2.92
N VAL A 27 -8.61 7.92 -2.78
CA VAL A 27 -8.86 6.72 -3.58
C VAL A 27 -9.90 7.06 -4.64
N TYR A 28 -9.48 7.01 -5.90
CA TYR A 28 -10.36 7.18 -7.05
C TYR A 28 -10.90 5.81 -7.44
N LEU A 29 -12.21 5.74 -7.64
CA LEU A 29 -12.89 4.56 -8.12
C LEU A 29 -12.97 4.56 -9.64
N VAL A 30 -13.18 3.37 -10.22
CA VAL A 30 -13.34 3.19 -11.68
C VAL A 30 -14.55 3.93 -12.24
N ASN A 31 -15.57 4.21 -11.42
CA ASN A 31 -16.75 5.00 -11.79
C ASN A 31 -16.54 6.52 -11.64
N GLY A 32 -15.34 6.97 -11.27
CA GLY A 32 -14.99 8.38 -11.09
C GLY A 32 -15.31 8.96 -9.71
N PHE A 33 -15.95 8.22 -8.81
CA PHE A 33 -16.15 8.68 -7.43
C PHE A 33 -14.82 8.67 -6.66
N GLN A 34 -14.68 9.56 -5.68
CA GLN A 34 -13.49 9.66 -4.85
C GLN A 34 -13.81 9.43 -3.37
N LEU A 35 -12.97 8.65 -2.71
CA LEU A 35 -12.98 8.42 -1.27
C LEU A 35 -11.73 9.06 -0.68
N LYS A 36 -11.85 9.70 0.48
CA LYS A 36 -10.71 10.30 1.18
C LYS A 36 -10.59 9.65 2.55
N GLY A 37 -9.38 9.39 3.01
CA GLY A 37 -9.21 8.84 4.35
C GLY A 37 -7.83 8.27 4.60
N LEU A 38 -7.74 7.51 5.69
CA LEU A 38 -6.56 6.79 6.11
C LEU A 38 -6.73 5.30 5.80
N VAL A 39 -5.69 4.68 5.24
CA VAL A 39 -5.67 3.21 5.12
C VAL A 39 -5.46 2.63 6.52
N ARG A 40 -6.40 1.80 6.98
CA ARG A 40 -6.31 1.10 8.28
C ARG A 40 -5.87 -0.36 8.13
N GLY A 41 -6.17 -0.97 7.00
CA GLY A 41 -5.83 -2.36 6.69
C GLY A 41 -6.03 -2.66 5.21
N PHE A 42 -5.48 -3.77 4.75
CA PHE A 42 -5.69 -4.29 3.41
C PHE A 42 -5.34 -5.77 3.36
N ASP A 43 -5.90 -6.46 2.38
CA ASP A 43 -5.54 -7.83 2.01
C ASP A 43 -5.35 -7.91 0.48
N ASN A 44 -5.39 -9.11 -0.10
CA ASN A 44 -5.22 -9.29 -1.54
C ASN A 44 -6.30 -8.60 -2.40
N PHE A 45 -7.51 -8.39 -1.88
CA PHE A 45 -8.67 -7.97 -2.66
C PHE A 45 -9.35 -6.70 -2.13
N THR A 46 -9.04 -6.27 -0.90
CA THR A 46 -9.73 -5.17 -0.21
C THR A 46 -8.77 -4.20 0.46
N VAL A 47 -9.25 -2.99 0.69
CA VAL A 47 -8.61 -1.93 1.49
C VAL A 47 -9.65 -1.39 2.46
N ILE A 48 -9.29 -1.28 3.74
CA ILE A 48 -10.09 -0.59 4.75
C ILE A 48 -9.64 0.88 4.81
N LEU A 49 -10.54 1.79 4.47
CA LEU A 49 -10.38 3.23 4.64
C LEU A 49 -11.14 3.70 5.86
N GLU A 50 -10.59 4.69 6.57
CA GLU A 50 -11.27 5.39 7.65
C GLU A 50 -11.30 6.89 7.38
N GLN A 51 -12.49 7.48 7.50
CA GLN A 51 -12.71 8.91 7.45
C GLN A 51 -13.62 9.31 8.61
N GLU A 52 -13.18 10.25 9.45
CA GLU A 52 -13.96 10.76 10.59
C GLU A 52 -14.50 9.66 11.51
N GLY A 53 -13.66 8.66 11.80
CA GLY A 53 -14.01 7.53 12.67
C GLY A 53 -14.93 6.48 12.03
N LYS A 54 -15.36 6.67 10.78
CA LYS A 54 -16.16 5.70 10.04
C LYS A 54 -15.26 4.86 9.14
N GLN A 55 -15.36 3.54 9.27
CA GLN A 55 -14.63 2.59 8.44
C GLN A 55 -15.45 2.17 7.22
N GLN A 56 -14.78 2.01 6.09
CA GLN A 56 -15.34 1.56 4.82
C GLN A 56 -14.39 0.54 4.21
N MET A 57 -14.93 -0.61 3.82
CA MET A 57 -14.19 -1.60 3.05
C MET A 57 -14.39 -1.34 1.56
N VAL A 58 -13.30 -1.20 0.82
CA VAL A 58 -13.30 -0.94 -0.61
C VAL A 58 -12.66 -2.12 -1.32
N TYR A 59 -13.36 -2.69 -2.30
CA TYR A 59 -12.80 -3.73 -3.15
C TYR A 59 -11.80 -3.13 -4.16
N LYS A 60 -10.64 -3.76 -4.30
CA LYS A 60 -9.58 -3.30 -5.21
C LYS A 60 -9.99 -3.27 -6.67
N HIS A 61 -10.92 -4.13 -7.12
CA HIS A 61 -11.43 -4.09 -8.49
C HIS A 61 -12.20 -2.80 -8.81
N ALA A 62 -12.70 -2.10 -7.78
CA ALA A 62 -13.40 -0.84 -7.93
C ALA A 62 -12.46 0.36 -7.86
N ILE A 63 -11.19 0.18 -7.46
CA ILE A 63 -10.20 1.23 -7.31
C ILE A 63 -9.45 1.42 -8.62
N SER A 64 -9.43 2.64 -9.14
CA SER A 64 -8.60 3.02 -10.29
C SER A 64 -7.26 3.60 -9.87
N THR A 65 -7.22 4.39 -8.78
CA THR A 65 -5.99 5.08 -8.35
C THR A 65 -5.99 5.34 -6.85
N VAL A 66 -4.82 5.23 -6.20
CA VAL A 66 -4.60 5.65 -4.81
C VAL A 66 -3.54 6.75 -4.79
N ALA A 67 -3.95 7.97 -4.44
CA ALA A 67 -3.09 9.15 -4.44
C ALA A 67 -2.82 9.62 -3.00
N PRO A 68 -1.57 9.55 -2.51
CA PRO A 68 -1.22 10.05 -1.18
C PRO A 68 -1.09 11.58 -1.20
N ILE A 69 -1.45 12.26 -0.11
CA ILE A 69 -1.37 13.73 -0.02
C ILE A 69 0.08 14.25 0.09
N LYS A 70 1.02 13.38 0.46
CA LYS A 70 2.46 13.66 0.51
C LYS A 70 3.24 12.52 -0.17
N PRO A 71 4.46 12.78 -0.67
CA PRO A 71 5.30 11.74 -1.25
C PRO A 71 5.54 10.57 -0.30
N VAL A 72 5.41 9.35 -0.83
CA VAL A 72 5.69 8.10 -0.12
C VAL A 72 7.12 7.71 -0.42
N HIS A 73 7.96 7.60 0.62
CA HIS A 73 9.34 7.15 0.47
C HIS A 73 9.38 5.62 0.54
N PHE A 74 9.83 5.00 -0.53
CA PHE A 74 10.03 3.55 -0.59
C PHE A 74 11.39 3.20 -0.02
N SER A 75 11.42 2.75 1.23
CA SER A 75 12.62 2.07 1.76
C SER A 75 12.64 0.67 1.17
N PHE A 76 13.28 0.50 0.02
CA PHE A 76 13.61 -0.82 -0.50
C PHE A 76 14.69 -1.42 0.42
N SER A 77 14.28 -2.06 1.51
CA SER A 77 15.19 -2.88 2.30
C SER A 77 15.53 -4.11 1.46
N ASP A 78 16.61 -3.96 0.70
CA ASP A 78 17.31 -5.01 -0.01
C ASP A 78 17.79 -6.01 1.07
N ASN A 79 16.95 -7.00 1.39
CA ASN A 79 17.25 -8.04 2.38
C ASN A 79 18.29 -9.01 1.77
N ARG A 80 19.50 -8.52 1.52
CA ARG A 80 20.66 -9.36 1.24
C ARG A 80 21.10 -9.96 2.56
N ASN A 81 20.55 -11.12 2.90
CA ASN A 81 21.16 -12.01 3.88
C ASN A 81 22.53 -12.41 3.35
N VAL A 82 23.56 -11.65 3.71
CA VAL A 82 24.96 -12.04 3.54
C VAL A 82 25.19 -13.15 4.56
N ASN A 83 25.07 -14.40 4.10
CA ASN A 83 25.62 -15.54 4.84
C ASN A 83 27.14 -15.39 4.89
N GLN A 84 27.64 -14.70 5.92
CA GLN A 84 29.03 -14.77 6.35
C GLN A 84 29.24 -16.15 6.97
N ASN A 85 29.66 -17.11 6.17
CA ASN A 85 30.36 -18.33 6.60
C ASN A 85 31.19 -18.83 5.41
N GLN A 86 32.27 -18.10 5.14
CA GLN A 86 33.58 -18.65 4.76
C GLN A 86 34.63 -17.80 5.46
#